data_AF-A0A1I2JT52-F1
#
_entry.id   AF-A0A1I2JT52-F1
#
_cell.length_a   1.000
_cell.length_b   1.000
_cell.length_c   1.000
_cell.angle_alpha   90.00
_cell.angle_beta   90.00
_cell.angle_gamma   90.00
#
_symmetry.space_group_name_H-M   'P 1'
#
loop_
_entity.id
_entity.type
_entity.pdbx_description
1 polymer ?
#
loop_
_entity_poly.entity_id
_entity_poly.type
_entity_poly.pdbx_seq_one_letter_code
_entity_poly.pdbx_strand_id
1 'polypeptide(L)'
;MKKITQSLLSILVLSVILHSCSTDSEENPAANQELEKELALENDGVLKIQSATYIFKNTGETAKFISQDRDFNFKFVNELSFEASQNKHAVEGLKITNPETDEYLIFLHFEELKNGFVKFDAELSTGEVLRSLMYKPGNANGSPNKWHDEPAIGVTPPVIGAMIEYSQQEQLKNCRAALQVCANTNGFPTVALTNGKGWFTSIESCAIDCHD
;
A
#
# COMPACT_ATOMS: atom_id res chain seq x y z
N MET A 1 -36.96 -20.52 58.95
CA MET A 1 -37.13 -19.68 57.74
C MET A 1 -36.12 -18.53 57.86
N LYS A 2 -34.84 -18.59 57.47
CA LYS A 2 -34.12 -18.96 56.23
C LYS A 2 -34.49 -18.12 54.99
N LYS A 3 -33.54 -17.25 54.63
CA LYS A 3 -33.16 -16.77 53.28
C LYS A 3 -34.06 -15.69 52.65
N ILE A 4 -33.94 -14.45 53.09
CA ILE A 4 -34.38 -13.29 52.27
C ILE A 4 -33.26 -12.23 52.11
N THR A 5 -32.24 -12.22 52.97
CA THR A 5 -31.24 -11.13 52.97
C THR A 5 -29.98 -11.36 52.14
N GLN A 6 -29.79 -12.55 51.53
CA GLN A 6 -28.59 -12.85 50.73
C GLN A 6 -28.74 -12.63 49.22
N SER A 7 -29.94 -12.34 48.70
CA SER A 7 -30.13 -12.18 47.24
C SER A 7 -30.00 -10.74 46.73
N LEU A 8 -30.06 -9.73 47.62
CA LEU A 8 -30.01 -8.32 47.19
C LEU A 8 -28.60 -7.73 47.16
N LEU A 9 -27.65 -8.26 47.96
CA LEU A 9 -26.25 -7.82 47.87
C LEU A 9 -25.53 -8.39 46.63
N SER A 10 -25.93 -9.56 46.14
CA SER A 10 -25.28 -10.22 45.00
C SER A 10 -25.50 -9.49 43.68
N ILE A 11 -26.62 -8.78 43.55
CA ILE A 11 -26.97 -8.03 42.33
C ILE A 11 -26.22 -6.68 42.30
N LEU A 12 -25.95 -6.09 43.46
CA LEU A 12 -25.29 -4.79 43.57
C LEU A 12 -23.76 -4.87 43.39
N VAL A 13 -23.16 -6.04 43.61
CA VAL A 13 -21.73 -6.27 43.33
C VAL A 13 -21.48 -6.64 41.87
N LEU A 14 -22.46 -7.26 41.19
CA LEU A 14 -22.31 -7.65 39.78
C LEU A 14 -22.44 -6.47 38.81
N SER A 15 -23.10 -5.37 39.21
CA SER A 15 -23.25 -4.17 38.38
C SER A 15 -22.02 -3.23 38.39
N VAL A 16 -21.14 -3.35 39.39
CA VAL A 16 -19.92 -2.54 39.48
C VAL A 16 -18.79 -3.11 38.63
N ILE A 17 -18.77 -4.44 38.39
CA ILE A 17 -17.74 -5.09 37.56
C ILE A 17 -17.98 -4.84 36.06
N LEU A 18 -19.21 -4.50 35.65
CA LEU A 18 -19.54 -4.19 34.25
C LEU A 18 -19.21 -2.75 33.83
N HIS A 19 -18.84 -1.86 34.76
CA HIS A 19 -18.42 -0.49 34.44
C HIS A 19 -16.90 -0.32 34.31
N SER A 20 -16.10 -1.36 34.58
CA SER A 20 -14.62 -1.28 34.50
C SER A 20 -14.00 -1.89 33.24
N CYS A 21 -14.80 -2.22 32.22
CA CYS A 21 -14.30 -2.51 30.86
C CYS A 21 -14.97 -1.62 29.80
N SER A 22 -15.47 -0.45 30.20
CA SER A 22 -15.48 0.69 29.28
C SER A 22 -14.20 1.46 29.53
N THR A 23 -13.06 0.87 29.16
CA THR A 23 -12.07 1.72 28.52
C THR A 23 -12.77 2.17 27.26
N ASP A 24 -13.43 3.33 27.33
CA ASP A 24 -13.38 4.25 26.22
C ASP A 24 -11.90 4.29 25.87
N SER A 25 -11.53 3.45 24.90
CA SER A 25 -10.37 3.70 24.09
C SER A 25 -10.69 5.08 23.55
N GLU A 26 -10.18 6.11 24.21
CA GLU A 26 -9.96 7.39 23.57
C GLU A 26 -9.28 7.01 22.27
N GLU A 27 -10.05 6.98 21.18
CA GLU A 27 -9.53 6.88 19.83
C GLU A 27 -8.52 8.01 19.78
N ASN A 28 -7.23 7.66 19.91
CA ASN A 28 -6.18 8.63 19.88
C ASN A 28 -6.32 9.36 18.54
N PRO A 29 -6.75 10.64 18.52
CA PRO A 29 -7.04 11.33 17.26
C PRO A 29 -5.78 11.47 16.40
N ALA A 30 -4.59 11.21 16.98
CA ALA A 30 -3.33 11.21 16.28
C ALA A 30 -3.11 10.00 15.36
N ALA A 31 -3.73 8.84 15.64
CA ALA A 31 -3.56 7.63 14.81
C ALA A 31 -4.28 7.76 13.46
N ASN A 32 -5.48 8.34 13.44
CA ASN A 32 -6.27 8.60 12.22
C ASN A 32 -5.74 9.76 11.36
N GLN A 33 -4.52 10.24 11.58
CA GLN A 33 -3.95 11.40 10.87
C GLN A 33 -2.71 11.10 10.05
N GLU A 34 -2.07 9.94 10.18
CA GLU A 34 -0.77 9.74 9.55
C GLU A 34 -0.87 9.73 8.02
N LEU A 35 -1.82 8.97 7.47
CA LEU A 35 -2.07 8.96 6.03
C LEU A 35 -2.45 10.36 5.51
N GLU A 36 -3.37 11.05 6.17
CA GLU A 36 -3.82 12.38 5.75
C GLU A 36 -2.68 13.43 5.81
N LYS A 37 -1.80 13.33 6.82
CA LYS A 37 -0.58 14.15 6.90
C LYS A 37 0.34 13.86 5.72
N GLU A 38 0.57 12.59 5.39
CA GLU A 38 1.45 12.21 4.28
C GLU A 38 0.87 12.63 2.92
N LEU A 39 -0.45 12.48 2.73
CA LEU A 39 -1.15 12.90 1.51
C LEU A 39 -1.12 14.42 1.29
N ALA A 40 -1.01 15.20 2.37
CA ALA A 40 -0.89 16.66 2.31
C ALA A 40 0.52 17.12 1.93
N LEU A 41 1.53 16.25 2.03
CA LEU A 41 2.89 16.53 1.55
C LEU A 41 2.95 16.39 0.03
N GLU A 42 3.89 17.10 -0.58
CA GLU A 42 4.18 16.93 -1.99
C GLU A 42 4.67 15.51 -2.27
N ASN A 43 4.09 14.89 -3.30
CA ASN A 43 4.37 13.51 -3.70
C ASN A 43 4.29 13.36 -5.22
N ASP A 44 5.00 12.36 -5.74
CA ASP A 44 5.07 12.00 -7.16
C ASP A 44 3.89 11.13 -7.63
N GLY A 45 2.98 10.81 -6.71
CA GLY A 45 1.70 10.18 -6.98
C GLY A 45 1.22 9.28 -5.85
N VAL A 46 -0.02 8.81 -6.01
CA VAL A 46 -0.70 7.94 -5.04
C VAL A 46 -1.33 6.77 -5.77
N LEU A 47 -1.03 5.54 -5.34
CA LEU A 47 -1.65 4.31 -5.84
C LEU A 47 -2.43 3.63 -4.71
N LYS A 48 -3.67 3.22 -4.97
CA LYS A 48 -4.51 2.48 -4.03
C LYS A 48 -4.79 1.10 -4.60
N ILE A 49 -4.50 0.07 -3.81
CA ILE A 49 -4.74 -1.35 -4.13
C ILE A 49 -5.44 -1.98 -2.93
N GLN A 50 -6.74 -2.28 -3.07
CA GLN A 50 -7.58 -2.76 -1.97
C GLN A 50 -7.47 -1.85 -0.72
N SER A 51 -7.06 -2.38 0.43
CA SER A 51 -6.85 -1.63 1.67
C SER A 51 -5.50 -0.93 1.78
N ALA A 52 -4.60 -1.14 0.81
CA ALA A 52 -3.27 -0.55 0.80
C ALA A 52 -3.27 0.78 0.02
N THR A 53 -2.64 1.80 0.61
CA THR A 53 -2.34 3.07 -0.06
C THR A 53 -0.82 3.24 -0.14
N TYR A 54 -0.33 3.48 -1.35
CA TYR A 54 1.06 3.73 -1.66
C TYR A 54 1.22 5.20 -2.04
N ILE A 55 2.15 5.90 -1.39
CA ILE A 55 2.48 7.30 -1.66
C ILE A 55 3.92 7.35 -2.17
N PHE A 56 4.11 7.82 -3.40
CA PHE A 56 5.42 7.92 -4.03
C PHE A 56 6.09 9.23 -3.61
N LYS A 57 7.14 9.15 -2.80
CA LYS A 57 7.87 10.33 -2.31
C LYS A 57 8.84 10.82 -3.36
N ASN A 58 9.07 12.14 -3.37
CA ASN A 58 10.06 12.79 -4.23
C ASN A 58 11.51 12.36 -3.92
N THR A 59 11.73 11.68 -2.78
CA THR A 59 13.02 11.09 -2.40
C THR A 59 13.31 9.77 -3.13
N GLY A 60 12.34 9.23 -3.89
CA GLY A 60 12.42 7.92 -4.54
C GLY A 60 11.93 6.75 -3.66
N GLU A 61 11.57 7.02 -2.40
CA GLU A 61 10.93 6.04 -1.51
C GLU A 61 9.42 5.96 -1.77
N THR A 62 8.83 4.81 -1.47
CA THR A 62 7.38 4.61 -1.46
C THR A 62 6.92 4.35 -0.04
N ALA A 63 6.04 5.19 0.49
CA ALA A 63 5.38 4.93 1.76
C ALA A 63 4.15 4.07 1.54
N LYS A 64 4.03 2.99 2.31
CA LYS A 64 2.89 2.10 2.30
C LYS A 64 2.07 2.28 3.58
N PHE A 65 0.77 2.38 3.40
CA PHE A 65 -0.22 2.45 4.47
C PHE A 65 -1.22 1.31 4.31
N ILE A 66 -1.64 0.71 5.42
CA ILE A 66 -2.77 -0.21 5.45
C ILE A 66 -3.89 0.50 6.20
N SER A 67 -5.00 0.75 5.50
CA SER A 67 -6.08 1.63 5.98
C SER A 67 -5.58 3.05 6.25
N GLN A 68 -5.23 3.39 7.50
CA GLN A 68 -4.81 4.75 7.92
C GLN A 68 -3.42 4.75 8.56
N ASP A 69 -2.90 3.58 8.93
CA ASP A 69 -1.63 3.44 9.65
C ASP A 69 -0.51 3.15 8.65
N ARG A 70 0.67 3.76 8.87
CA ARG A 70 1.85 3.43 8.07
C ARG A 70 2.29 2.01 8.36
N ASP A 71 2.47 1.23 7.29
CA ASP A 71 3.08 -0.11 7.34
C ASP A 71 4.61 0.06 7.34
N PHE A 72 5.16 0.64 6.26
CA PHE A 72 6.59 0.95 6.14
C PHE A 72 6.89 1.82 4.91
N ASN A 73 8.10 2.39 4.85
CA ASN A 73 8.64 2.94 3.62
C ASN A 73 9.50 1.88 2.92
N PHE A 74 9.53 1.87 1.59
CA PHE A 74 10.44 1.00 0.84
C PHE A 74 10.99 1.66 -0.40
N LYS A 75 12.11 1.13 -0.89
CA LYS A 75 12.68 1.44 -2.20
C LYS A 75 13.26 0.17 -2.81
N PHE A 76 13.16 0.04 -4.13
CA PHE A 76 13.92 -0.99 -4.84
C PHE A 76 15.36 -0.51 -5.00
N VAL A 77 16.32 -1.32 -4.56
CA VAL A 77 17.76 -1.00 -4.65
C VAL A 77 18.28 -1.18 -6.06
N ASN A 78 17.67 -2.10 -6.80
CA ASN A 78 17.97 -2.40 -8.19
C ASN A 78 16.96 -1.61 -9.03
N GLU A 79 17.43 -0.89 -10.05
CA GLU A 79 16.50 -0.27 -11.00
C GLU A 79 15.64 -1.35 -11.66
N LEU A 80 14.32 -1.12 -11.68
CA LEU A 80 13.39 -2.02 -12.36
C LEU A 80 13.56 -1.84 -13.87
N SER A 81 14.17 -2.83 -14.53
CA SER A 81 14.24 -2.88 -15.99
C SER A 81 12.89 -3.29 -16.57
N PHE A 82 12.31 -2.47 -17.45
CA PHE A 82 11.03 -2.79 -18.10
C PHE A 82 10.95 -2.25 -19.53
N GLU A 83 10.16 -2.93 -20.33
CA GLU A 83 9.71 -2.48 -21.65
C GLU A 83 8.20 -2.22 -21.63
N ALA A 84 7.79 -1.08 -22.18
CA ALA A 84 6.39 -0.71 -22.29
C ALA A 84 5.92 -0.83 -23.75
N SER A 85 4.90 -1.65 -23.98
CA SER A 85 4.21 -1.71 -25.27
C SER A 85 2.78 -1.20 -25.12
N GLN A 86 2.42 -0.23 -25.95
CA GLN A 86 1.08 0.35 -25.99
C GLN A 86 0.31 -0.21 -27.18
N ASN A 87 -0.89 -0.73 -26.94
CA ASN A 87 -1.85 -0.97 -28.01
C ASN A 87 -2.73 0.26 -28.20
N LYS A 88 -2.79 0.76 -29.44
CA LYS A 88 -3.55 1.97 -29.82
C LYS A 88 -5.08 1.82 -29.68
N HIS A 89 -5.56 0.61 -29.39
CA HIS A 89 -6.97 0.34 -29.15
C HIS A 89 -7.24 0.32 -27.63
N ALA A 90 -8.09 1.25 -27.19
CA ALA A 90 -8.39 1.61 -25.79
C ALA A 90 -8.86 0.46 -24.87
N VAL A 91 -9.04 -0.75 -25.40
CA VAL A 91 -9.51 -1.94 -24.66
C VAL A 91 -8.35 -2.88 -24.30
N GLU A 92 -7.24 -2.85 -25.04
CA GLU A 92 -6.14 -3.83 -24.91
C GLU A 92 -4.98 -3.40 -24.02
N GLY A 93 -5.08 -2.20 -23.44
CA GLY A 93 -4.26 -1.88 -22.29
C GLY A 93 -2.80 -1.52 -22.57
N LEU A 94 -2.12 -1.12 -21.50
CA LEU A 94 -0.69 -0.88 -21.47
C LEU A 94 -0.04 -2.15 -20.90
N LYS A 95 0.82 -2.80 -21.69
CA LYS A 95 1.60 -3.96 -21.23
C LYS A 95 3.02 -3.53 -20.89
N ILE A 96 3.43 -3.86 -19.68
CA ILE A 96 4.78 -3.69 -19.16
C ILE A 96 5.40 -5.07 -19.03
N THR A 97 6.61 -5.27 -19.55
CA THR A 97 7.29 -6.57 -19.56
C THR A 97 8.69 -6.43 -18.96
N ASN A 98 9.08 -7.40 -18.13
CA ASN A 98 10.46 -7.58 -17.71
C ASN A 98 11.24 -8.23 -18.86
N PRO A 99 12.21 -7.55 -19.50
CA PRO A 99 12.91 -8.10 -20.65
C PRO A 99 13.83 -9.29 -20.31
N GLU A 100 14.12 -9.52 -19.03
CA GLU A 100 14.98 -10.63 -18.59
C GLU A 100 14.19 -11.92 -18.35
N THR A 101 12.91 -11.82 -18.01
CA THR A 101 12.10 -12.96 -17.51
C THR A 101 10.80 -13.17 -18.26
N ASP A 102 10.43 -12.25 -19.16
CA ASP A 102 9.13 -12.19 -19.85
C ASP A 102 7.91 -12.05 -18.90
N GLU A 103 8.12 -11.82 -17.60
CA GLU A 103 7.04 -11.47 -16.68
C GLU A 103 6.41 -10.14 -17.07
N TYR A 104 5.12 -9.99 -16.82
CA TYR A 104 4.38 -8.84 -17.31
C TYR A 104 3.31 -8.33 -16.36
N LEU A 105 2.97 -7.06 -16.56
CA LEU A 105 1.76 -6.40 -16.08
C LEU A 105 0.96 -5.92 -17.28
N ILE A 106 -0.34 -6.21 -17.33
CA ILE A 106 -1.24 -5.65 -18.33
C ILE A 106 -2.27 -4.79 -17.62
N PHE A 107 -2.25 -3.49 -17.88
CA PHE A 107 -3.22 -2.55 -17.34
C PHE A 107 -4.44 -2.47 -18.24
N LEU A 108 -5.62 -2.69 -17.69
CA LEU A 108 -6.88 -2.87 -18.42
C LEU A 108 -7.99 -2.01 -17.81
N HIS A 109 -9.10 -1.84 -18.54
CA HIS A 109 -10.33 -1.22 -18.04
C HIS A 109 -10.13 0.13 -17.34
N PHE A 110 -9.28 0.97 -17.92
CA PHE A 110 -9.06 2.29 -17.37
C PHE A 110 -10.38 3.10 -17.36
N GLU A 111 -10.56 3.94 -16.34
CA GLU A 111 -11.66 4.91 -16.16
C GLU A 111 -11.13 6.17 -15.44
N GLU A 112 -11.26 7.36 -16.04
CA GLU A 112 -10.88 8.62 -15.38
C GLU A 112 -12.00 9.10 -14.45
N LEU A 113 -11.65 9.36 -13.20
CA LEU A 113 -12.56 9.82 -12.16
C LEU A 113 -12.45 11.34 -11.98
N LYS A 114 -13.57 11.98 -11.60
CA LYS A 114 -13.67 13.44 -11.42
C LYS A 114 -12.70 14.03 -10.38
N ASN A 115 -12.18 13.20 -9.47
CA ASN A 115 -11.23 13.58 -8.43
C ASN A 115 -9.75 13.51 -8.88
N GLY A 116 -9.51 13.23 -10.17
CA GLY A 116 -8.19 13.13 -10.77
C GLY A 116 -7.53 11.76 -10.61
N PHE A 117 -8.24 10.76 -10.10
CA PHE A 117 -7.77 9.38 -10.11
C PHE A 117 -8.12 8.70 -11.44
N VAL A 118 -7.24 7.83 -11.91
CA VAL A 118 -7.51 6.84 -12.93
C VAL A 118 -7.76 5.52 -12.23
N LYS A 119 -8.94 4.94 -12.45
CA LYS A 119 -9.27 3.60 -11.99
C LYS A 119 -8.94 2.59 -13.09
N PHE A 120 -8.37 1.43 -12.76
CA PHE A 120 -8.00 0.41 -13.74
C PHE A 120 -7.87 -0.97 -13.06
N ASP A 121 -7.72 -2.02 -13.87
CA ASP A 121 -7.33 -3.36 -13.43
C ASP A 121 -5.90 -3.65 -13.88
N ALA A 122 -5.18 -4.52 -13.18
CA ALA A 122 -3.86 -5.00 -13.58
C ALA A 122 -3.81 -6.54 -13.57
N GLU A 123 -3.48 -7.15 -14.69
CA GLU A 123 -3.22 -8.59 -14.81
C GLU A 123 -1.72 -8.86 -14.74
N LEU A 124 -1.32 -9.79 -13.87
CA LEU A 124 0.06 -10.22 -13.69
C LEU A 124 0.32 -11.48 -14.53
N SER A 125 1.58 -11.71 -14.92
CA SER A 125 1.98 -12.97 -15.58
C SER A 125 1.76 -14.24 -14.73
N THR A 126 1.49 -14.08 -13.44
CA THR A 126 1.04 -15.17 -12.54
C THR A 126 -0.41 -15.59 -12.77
N GLY A 127 -1.18 -14.82 -13.56
CA GLY A 127 -2.63 -14.98 -13.75
C GLY A 127 -3.47 -14.29 -12.67
N GLU A 128 -2.84 -13.66 -11.67
CA GLU A 128 -3.54 -12.82 -10.71
C GLU A 128 -4.05 -11.54 -11.37
N VAL A 129 -5.28 -11.14 -11.02
CA VAL A 129 -5.85 -9.87 -11.49
C VAL A 129 -6.16 -8.98 -10.29
N LEU A 130 -5.40 -7.90 -10.18
CA LEU A 130 -5.66 -6.81 -9.26
C LEU A 130 -6.80 -5.96 -9.84
N ARG A 131 -7.90 -5.82 -9.10
CA ARG A 131 -9.12 -5.13 -9.57
C ARG A 131 -9.28 -3.75 -8.95
N SER A 132 -9.83 -2.82 -9.72
CA SER A 132 -10.22 -1.48 -9.24
C SER A 132 -9.10 -0.72 -8.52
N LEU A 133 -7.87 -0.81 -9.04
CA LEU A 133 -6.77 0.03 -8.59
C LEU A 133 -7.11 1.48 -8.89
N MET A 134 -6.68 2.40 -8.03
CA MET A 134 -6.82 3.83 -8.28
C MET A 134 -5.46 4.50 -8.22
N TYR A 135 -5.06 5.17 -9.30
CA TYR A 135 -3.81 5.92 -9.36
C TYR A 135 -4.06 7.40 -9.63
N LYS A 136 -3.37 8.27 -8.90
CA LYS A 136 -3.32 9.70 -9.16
C LYS A 136 -1.86 10.11 -9.33
N PRO A 137 -1.42 10.58 -10.50
CA PRO A 137 -0.06 11.06 -10.67
C PRO A 137 0.19 12.32 -9.84
N GLY A 138 1.42 12.51 -9.39
CA GLY A 138 1.87 13.77 -8.79
C GLY A 138 1.92 14.91 -9.81
N ASN A 139 2.03 16.15 -9.34
CA ASN A 139 1.99 17.34 -10.19
C ASN A 139 3.08 17.34 -11.29
N ALA A 140 4.24 16.75 -11.02
CA ALA A 140 5.34 16.62 -11.97
C ALA A 140 5.10 15.54 -13.05
N ASN A 141 4.27 14.55 -12.75
CA ASN A 141 4.01 13.38 -13.59
C ASN A 141 2.60 13.39 -14.22
N GLY A 142 1.83 14.46 -14.02
CA GLY A 142 0.52 14.64 -14.63
C GLY A 142 0.67 14.92 -16.13
N SER A 143 0.27 13.97 -16.98
CA SER A 143 0.19 14.25 -18.42
C SER A 143 -0.88 15.33 -18.67
N PRO A 144 -0.58 16.37 -19.45
CA PRO A 144 -1.60 17.34 -19.88
C PRO A 144 -2.60 16.72 -20.87
N ASN A 145 -2.29 15.56 -21.42
CA ASN A 145 -3.11 14.89 -22.42
C ASN A 145 -4.16 13.99 -21.77
N LYS A 146 -5.42 14.31 -22.06
CA LYS A 146 -6.58 13.47 -21.75
C LYS A 146 -6.50 12.19 -22.58
N TRP A 147 -5.83 11.13 -22.10
CA TRP A 147 -5.85 9.70 -22.49
C TRP A 147 -5.71 9.30 -23.97
N HIS A 148 -6.22 10.08 -24.91
CA HIS A 148 -6.33 9.77 -26.32
C HIS A 148 -4.97 9.66 -27.04
N ASP A 149 -3.90 10.19 -26.45
CA ASP A 149 -2.56 10.18 -27.05
C ASP A 149 -1.47 9.51 -26.19
N GLU A 150 -1.65 9.42 -24.86
CA GLU A 150 -0.67 8.83 -23.93
C GLU A 150 -1.39 8.07 -22.79
N PRO A 151 -0.78 7.01 -22.22
CA PRO A 151 -1.36 6.31 -21.07
C PRO A 151 -1.47 7.29 -19.90
N ALA A 152 -2.67 7.42 -19.34
CA ALA A 152 -2.92 8.26 -18.18
C ALA A 152 -2.13 7.84 -16.93
N ILE A 153 -1.66 6.58 -16.92
CA ILE A 153 -0.63 6.11 -15.98
C ILE A 153 0.72 6.33 -16.64
N GLY A 154 1.45 7.36 -16.20
CA GLY A 154 2.88 7.44 -16.49
C GLY A 154 3.54 6.13 -16.05
N VAL A 155 4.25 5.46 -16.97
CA VAL A 155 4.93 4.21 -16.66
C VAL A 155 6.12 4.52 -15.76
N THR A 156 5.87 4.60 -14.45
CA THR A 156 6.92 4.96 -13.49
C THR A 156 7.36 3.70 -12.74
N PRO A 157 8.68 3.52 -12.52
CA PRO A 157 9.20 2.43 -11.68
C PRO A 157 8.49 2.28 -10.33
N PRO A 158 8.12 3.36 -9.59
CA PRO A 158 7.40 3.24 -8.33
C PRO A 158 6.02 2.56 -8.44
N VAL A 159 5.26 2.82 -9.52
CA VAL A 159 3.95 2.19 -9.74
C VAL A 159 4.10 0.68 -9.98
N ILE A 160 5.05 0.30 -10.83
CA ILE A 160 5.39 -1.12 -11.09
C ILE A 160 5.87 -1.78 -9.80
N GLY A 161 6.79 -1.12 -9.08
CA GLY A 161 7.34 -1.61 -7.83
C GLY A 161 6.29 -1.82 -6.74
N ALA A 162 5.32 -0.92 -6.60
CA ALA A 162 4.23 -1.07 -5.63
C ALA A 162 3.34 -2.29 -5.94
N MET A 163 3.07 -2.57 -7.22
CA MET A 163 2.32 -3.78 -7.61
C MET A 163 3.12 -5.06 -7.38
N ILE A 164 4.44 -5.02 -7.62
CA ILE A 164 5.35 -6.12 -7.27
C ILE A 164 5.32 -6.37 -5.76
N GLU A 165 5.56 -5.34 -4.93
CA GLU A 165 5.47 -5.46 -3.46
C GLU A 165 4.12 -6.03 -3.03
N TYR A 166 3.03 -5.53 -3.61
CA TYR A 166 1.68 -5.98 -3.30
C TYR A 166 1.50 -7.48 -3.58
N SER A 167 1.97 -7.96 -4.74
CA SER A 167 1.89 -9.39 -5.09
C SER A 167 2.73 -10.29 -4.16
N GLN A 168 3.76 -9.75 -3.53
CA GLN A 168 4.72 -10.48 -2.70
C GLN A 168 4.51 -10.27 -1.19
N GLN A 169 3.37 -9.69 -0.77
CA GLN A 169 3.13 -9.34 0.63
C GLN A 169 3.29 -10.50 1.62
N GLU A 170 2.94 -11.71 1.20
CA GLU A 170 3.09 -12.92 2.02
C GLU A 170 4.56 -13.28 2.26
N GLN A 171 5.42 -13.11 1.24
CA GLN A 171 6.85 -13.36 1.35
C GLN A 171 7.55 -12.30 2.20
N LEU A 172 7.02 -11.07 2.20
CA LEU A 172 7.50 -9.96 3.00
C LEU A 172 7.12 -10.04 4.48
N LYS A 173 6.38 -11.06 4.93
CA LYS A 173 6.02 -11.22 6.36
C LYS A 173 7.24 -11.31 7.28
N ASN A 174 8.26 -12.04 6.88
CA ASN A 174 9.50 -12.16 7.66
C ASN A 174 10.27 -10.83 7.70
N CYS A 175 10.18 -10.05 6.63
CA CYS A 175 10.75 -8.71 6.54
C CYS A 175 10.04 -7.77 7.52
N ARG A 176 8.70 -7.80 7.54
CA ARG A 176 7.88 -7.01 8.48
C ARG A 176 8.16 -7.32 9.96
N ALA A 177 8.43 -8.58 10.29
CA ALA A 177 8.80 -8.95 11.66
C ALA A 177 10.08 -8.23 12.15
N ALA A 178 11.04 -7.99 11.24
CA ALA A 178 12.24 -7.24 11.56
C ALA A 178 12.02 -5.72 11.61
N LEU A 179 10.99 -5.18 10.91
CA LEU A 179 10.59 -3.77 11.00
C LEU A 179 10.05 -3.41 12.39
N GLN A 180 9.37 -4.35 13.05
CA GLN A 180 8.84 -4.13 14.39
C GLN A 180 9.95 -3.78 15.40
N VAL A 181 11.17 -4.31 15.20
CA VAL A 181 12.33 -3.99 16.05
C VAL A 181 12.76 -2.53 15.90
N CYS A 182 12.69 -1.99 14.68
CA CYS A 182 12.99 -0.59 14.36
C CYS A 182 11.96 0.38 14.97
N ALA A 183 10.67 0.03 14.82
CA ALA A 183 9.58 0.83 15.38
C ALA A 183 9.67 0.88 16.93
N ASN A 184 10.11 -0.20 17.56
CA ASN A 184 10.30 -0.26 19.02
C ASN A 184 11.44 0.65 19.53
N THR A 185 12.33 1.14 18.66
CA THR A 185 13.37 2.12 18.99
C THR A 185 13.00 3.55 18.56
N ASN A 186 11.72 3.81 18.25
CA ASN A 186 11.21 5.07 17.68
C ASN A 186 11.83 5.43 16.32
N GLY A 187 12.47 4.48 15.64
CA GLY A 187 13.04 4.72 14.30
C GLY A 187 12.00 4.53 13.20
N PHE A 188 12.21 5.21 12.08
CA PHE A 188 11.40 5.02 10.86
C PHE A 188 12.09 4.01 9.95
N PRO A 189 11.48 2.83 9.69
CA PRO A 189 12.10 1.83 8.84
C PRO A 189 11.92 2.17 7.35
N THR A 190 13.02 2.17 6.62
CA THR A 190 13.03 2.06 5.15
C THR A 190 13.50 0.68 4.75
N VAL A 191 12.65 -0.02 4.01
CA VAL A 191 12.93 -1.34 3.45
C VAL A 191 13.61 -1.19 2.08
N ALA A 192 14.87 -1.59 2.02
CA ALA A 192 15.57 -1.81 0.77
C ALA A 192 15.16 -3.18 0.21
N LEU A 193 14.33 -3.18 -0.83
CA LEU A 193 13.90 -4.38 -1.55
C LEU A 193 14.86 -4.67 -2.71
N THR A 194 15.25 -5.92 -2.83
CA THR A 194 15.98 -6.44 -3.98
C THR A 194 15.07 -7.45 -4.67
N ASN A 195 14.65 -7.11 -5.90
CA ASN A 195 13.94 -8.08 -6.72
C ASN A 195 14.87 -9.24 -7.04
N GLY A 196 14.32 -10.45 -6.98
CA GLY A 196 15.07 -11.63 -7.36
C GLY A 196 15.15 -11.81 -8.87
N LYS A 197 15.39 -13.07 -9.28
CA LYS A 197 15.36 -13.50 -10.68
C LYS A 197 14.05 -13.23 -11.43
N GLY A 198 13.03 -12.66 -10.79
CA GLY A 198 11.80 -12.20 -11.41
C GLY A 198 11.02 -11.25 -10.49
N TRP A 199 10.08 -10.52 -11.07
CA TRP A 199 9.16 -9.60 -10.41
C TRP A 199 8.18 -10.33 -9.48
N PHE A 200 7.65 -11.49 -9.88
CA PHE A 200 6.56 -12.14 -9.15
C PHE A 200 6.93 -13.49 -8.54
N THR A 201 8.20 -13.88 -8.66
CA THR A 201 8.70 -15.18 -8.17
C THR A 201 9.22 -15.09 -6.74
N SER A 202 10.07 -14.11 -6.44
CA SER A 202 10.55 -13.88 -5.09
C SER A 202 11.20 -12.51 -4.89
N ILE A 203 11.07 -11.96 -3.67
CA ILE A 203 11.98 -10.92 -3.18
C ILE A 203 13.25 -11.60 -2.65
N GLU A 204 14.41 -11.24 -3.21
CA GLU A 204 15.70 -11.87 -2.88
C GLU A 204 16.22 -11.43 -1.50
N SER A 205 16.05 -10.15 -1.16
CA SER A 205 16.41 -9.66 0.16
C SER A 205 15.60 -8.43 0.56
N CYS A 206 15.48 -8.27 1.88
CA CYS A 206 15.02 -7.06 2.54
C CYS A 206 16.10 -6.63 3.52
N ALA A 207 16.72 -5.49 3.24
CA ALA A 207 17.55 -4.80 4.23
C ALA A 207 16.72 -3.69 4.89
N ILE A 208 16.87 -3.55 6.21
CA ILE A 208 16.17 -2.53 6.98
C ILE A 208 17.17 -1.44 7.32
N ASP A 209 16.87 -0.23 6.85
CA ASP A 209 17.54 0.98 7.32
C ASP A 209 16.61 1.65 8.35
N CYS A 210 17.15 1.91 9.54
CA CYS A 210 16.42 2.57 10.62
C CYS A 210 16.92 3.98 10.76
N HIS A 211 16.06 4.94 10.45
CA HIS A 211 16.36 6.35 10.60
C HIS A 211 15.83 6.87 11.94
N ASP A 212 16.61 7.72 12.61
CA ASP A 212 16.22 8.43 13.84
C ASP A 212 15.20 9.54 13.56
#